data_AF-A0A7J3BQQ9-F1
#
_entry.id   AF-A0A7J3BQQ9-F1
#
_cell.length_a   1.000
_cell.length_b   1.000
_cell.length_c   1.000
_cell.angle_alpha   90.00
_cell.angle_beta   90.00
_cell.angle_gamma   90.00
#
_symmetry.space_group_name_H-M   'P 1'
#
loop_
_entity.id
_entity.type
_entity.pdbx_description
1 polymer ?
#
loop_
_entity_poly.entity_id
_entity_poly.type
_entity_poly.pdbx_seq_one_letter_code
_entity_poly.pdbx_strand_id
1 'polypeptide(L)'
;MIKPVVITDEQTRLKLRSLGGGSEEEDKTLLHPLEAAFFARLRVIEGDEEKFLKMAGKLAKERYAVLCNLRENGYIAKPSFDSDVLRIYRKGFRPGEDRTFCIVKIAKEKMSAKEIQEFAEFAGKLRKEAVFAYVGKDIIYIKVSKTKFE
;
A
#
# COMPACT_ATOMS: atom_id res chain seq x y z
N MET A 1 1.32 -16.19 5.32
CA MET A 1 1.73 -15.01 6.11
C MET A 1 2.90 -14.35 5.38
N ILE A 2 2.79 -13.07 5.03
CA ILE A 2 3.86 -12.35 4.32
C ILE A 2 4.99 -12.07 5.31
N LYS A 3 6.22 -12.47 4.98
CA LYS A 3 7.38 -12.21 5.84
C LYS A 3 7.88 -10.77 5.60
N PRO A 4 8.09 -9.97 6.66
CA PRO A 4 8.68 -8.64 6.53
C PRO A 4 10.15 -8.72 6.14
N VAL A 5 10.62 -7.68 5.44
CA VAL A 5 12.04 -7.40 5.24
C VAL A 5 12.48 -6.51 6.40
N VAL A 6 13.49 -6.94 7.15
CA VAL A 6 13.94 -6.27 8.38
C VAL A 6 15.17 -5.43 8.08
N ILE A 7 15.13 -4.15 8.44
CA ILE A 7 16.25 -3.22 8.31
C ILE A 7 16.69 -2.80 9.70
N THR A 8 17.97 -3.02 10.03
CA THR A 8 18.57 -2.66 11.32
C THR A 8 19.53 -1.48 11.23
N ASP A 9 20.13 -1.25 10.05
CA ASP A 9 21.06 -0.15 9.80
C ASP A 9 20.42 1.22 10.07
N GLU A 10 21.00 2.00 10.98
CA GLU A 10 20.43 3.25 11.46
C GLU A 10 20.25 4.30 10.36
N GLN A 11 21.25 4.47 9.49
CA GLN A 11 21.18 5.46 8.40
C GLN A 11 20.04 5.14 7.44
N THR A 12 19.91 3.86 7.08
CA THR A 12 18.82 3.37 6.23
C THR A 12 17.47 3.54 6.91
N ARG A 13 17.36 3.23 8.21
CA ARG A 13 16.12 3.44 8.99
C ARG A 13 15.68 4.90 8.98
N LEU A 14 16.60 5.84 9.25
CA LEU A 14 16.32 7.29 9.22
C LEU A 14 15.88 7.76 7.82
N LYS A 15 16.50 7.23 6.76
CA LYS A 15 16.13 7.53 5.37
C LYS A 15 14.76 6.96 5.01
N LEU A 16 14.43 5.74 5.44
CA LEU A 16 13.11 5.15 5.23
C LEU A 16 12.04 5.95 5.96
N ARG A 17 12.31 6.39 7.20
CA ARG A 17 11.41 7.25 7.98
C ARG A 17 11.07 8.54 7.24
N SER A 18 12.07 9.24 6.70
CA SER A 18 11.84 10.50 5.97
C SER A 18 11.05 10.31 4.68
N LEU A 19 11.16 9.13 4.04
CA LEU A 19 10.40 8.75 2.85
C LEU A 19 9.05 8.10 3.16
N GLY A 20 8.71 7.93 4.43
CA GLY A 20 7.48 7.29 4.87
C GLY A 20 7.39 5.80 4.59
N GLY A 21 8.52 5.11 4.59
CA GLY A 21 8.65 3.67 4.41
C GLY A 21 8.56 2.87 5.70
N GLY A 22 7.86 1.74 5.65
CA GLY A 22 7.87 0.71 6.70
C GLY A 22 7.19 1.12 8.00
N SER A 23 7.31 0.23 8.99
CA SER A 23 6.88 0.45 10.37
C SER A 23 8.10 0.44 11.28
N GLU A 24 8.28 1.51 12.05
CA GLU A 24 9.37 1.60 13.03
C GLU A 24 9.03 0.78 14.28
N GLU A 25 9.98 -0.06 14.67
CA GLU A 25 10.09 -0.67 16.00
C GLU A 25 11.42 -0.17 16.62
N GLU A 26 11.60 -0.30 17.94
CA GLU A 26 12.68 0.34 18.70
C GLU A 26 14.07 0.23 18.02
N ASP A 27 14.43 -0.97 17.56
CA ASP A 27 15.75 -1.30 17.01
C ASP A 27 15.75 -1.63 15.50
N LYS A 28 14.58 -1.64 14.85
CA LYS A 28 14.45 -2.07 13.44
C LYS A 28 13.28 -1.42 12.72
N THR A 29 13.37 -1.38 11.39
CA THR A 29 12.25 -1.00 10.52
C THR A 29 11.78 -2.23 9.75
N LEU A 30 10.48 -2.51 9.84
CA LEU A 30 9.84 -3.59 9.10
C LEU A 30 9.26 -3.05 7.79
N LEU A 31 9.73 -3.60 6.67
CA LEU A 31 9.20 -3.31 5.34
C LEU A 31 8.34 -4.48 4.87
N HIS A 32 7.16 -4.16 4.33
CA HIS A 32 6.45 -5.12 3.51
C HIS A 32 7.24 -5.37 2.21
N PRO A 33 7.24 -6.57 1.62
CA PRO A 33 8.02 -6.84 0.41
C PRO A 33 7.74 -5.89 -0.76
N LEU A 34 6.49 -5.44 -0.94
CA LEU A 34 6.17 -4.38 -1.92
C LEU A 34 6.89 -3.05 -1.66
N GLU A 35 7.07 -2.65 -0.40
CA GLU A 35 7.86 -1.46 -0.07
C GLU A 35 9.34 -1.72 -0.26
N ALA A 36 9.83 -2.91 0.11
CA ALA A 36 11.21 -3.30 -0.12
C ALA A 36 11.56 -3.26 -1.62
N ALA A 37 10.68 -3.77 -2.48
CA ALA A 37 10.80 -3.64 -3.94
C ALA A 37 10.93 -2.17 -4.37
N PHE A 38 10.05 -1.30 -3.87
CA PHE A 38 10.06 0.12 -4.20
C PHE A 38 11.35 0.83 -3.75
N PHE A 39 11.80 0.56 -2.53
CA PHE A 39 13.01 1.18 -1.98
C PHE A 39 14.29 0.60 -2.57
N ALA A 40 14.29 -0.66 -2.99
CA ALA A 40 15.38 -1.25 -3.77
C ALA A 40 15.49 -0.59 -5.14
N ARG A 41 14.35 -0.37 -5.83
CA ARG A 41 14.29 0.38 -7.10
C ARG A 41 14.91 1.78 -6.97
N LEU A 42 14.65 2.46 -5.85
CA LEU A 42 15.22 3.78 -5.54
C LEU A 42 16.65 3.74 -4.98
N ARG A 43 17.27 2.56 -4.87
CA ARG A 43 18.60 2.35 -4.26
C ARG A 43 18.70 2.90 -2.82
N VAL A 44 17.58 2.84 -2.09
CA VAL A 44 17.53 3.18 -0.66
C VAL A 44 17.93 1.98 0.20
N ILE A 45 17.59 0.78 -0.25
CA ILE A 45 18.01 -0.48 0.37
C ILE A 45 18.69 -1.37 -0.68
N GLU A 46 19.53 -2.29 -0.23
CA GLU A 46 20.06 -3.35 -1.09
C GLU A 46 19.02 -4.44 -1.32
N GLY A 47 19.00 -4.99 -2.54
CA GLY A 47 18.17 -6.13 -2.89
C GLY A 47 17.67 -6.08 -4.32
N ASP A 48 17.02 -7.18 -4.72
CA ASP A 48 16.43 -7.34 -6.05
C ASP A 48 14.91 -7.11 -5.97
N GLU A 49 14.43 -6.17 -6.79
CA GLU A 49 13.01 -5.83 -6.90
C GLU A 49 12.17 -7.08 -7.19
N GLU A 50 12.57 -7.91 -8.16
CA GLU A 50 11.80 -9.09 -8.58
C GLU A 50 11.74 -10.14 -7.46
N LYS A 51 12.83 -10.29 -6.69
CA LYS A 51 12.86 -11.16 -5.52
C LYS A 51 11.86 -10.71 -4.46
N PHE A 52 11.76 -9.41 -4.18
CA PHE A 52 10.79 -8.88 -3.22
C PHE A 52 9.35 -9.00 -3.72
N LEU A 53 9.10 -8.80 -5.02
CA LEU A 53 7.77 -9.00 -5.60
C LEU A 53 7.30 -10.45 -5.48
N LYS A 54 8.20 -11.44 -5.66
CA LYS A 54 7.87 -12.85 -5.43
C LYS A 54 7.46 -13.16 -3.99
N MET A 55 7.96 -12.40 -3.02
CA MET A 55 7.59 -12.52 -1.60
C MET A 55 6.24 -11.85 -1.26
N ALA A 56 5.75 -10.93 -2.09
CA ALA A 56 4.56 -10.11 -1.82
C ALA A 56 3.22 -10.85 -2.06
N GLY A 57 3.24 -12.05 -2.63
CA GLY A 57 2.09 -12.92 -2.78
C GLY A 57 1.16 -12.55 -3.94
N LYS A 58 -0.16 -12.61 -3.71
CA LYS A 58 -1.18 -12.42 -4.76
C LYS A 58 -1.16 -10.99 -5.32
N LEU A 59 -1.32 -10.90 -6.64
CA LEU A 59 -1.37 -9.63 -7.38
C LEU A 59 -0.19 -8.71 -7.05
N ALA A 60 0.99 -9.29 -6.80
CA ALA A 60 2.16 -8.54 -6.36
C ALA A 60 2.55 -7.43 -7.35
N LYS A 61 2.51 -7.74 -8.65
CA LYS A 61 2.89 -6.79 -9.72
C LYS A 61 1.90 -5.64 -9.84
N GLU A 62 0.61 -5.94 -9.79
CA GLU A 62 -0.47 -4.94 -9.87
C GLU A 62 -0.48 -4.05 -8.61
N ARG A 63 -0.34 -4.67 -7.42
CA ARG A 63 -0.19 -3.93 -6.15
C ARG A 63 1.04 -3.04 -6.16
N TYR A 64 2.15 -3.53 -6.72
CA TYR A 64 3.38 -2.76 -6.84
C TYR A 64 3.24 -1.59 -7.81
N ALA A 65 2.60 -1.79 -8.97
CA ALA A 65 2.34 -0.73 -9.93
C ALA A 65 1.49 0.40 -9.30
N VAL A 66 0.44 0.04 -8.56
CA VAL A 66 -0.41 1.02 -7.84
C VAL A 66 0.38 1.72 -6.73
N LEU A 67 1.21 0.99 -5.98
CA LEU A 67 2.07 1.59 -4.95
C LEU A 67 3.05 2.59 -5.56
N CYS A 68 3.72 2.24 -6.65
CA CYS A 68 4.64 3.12 -7.36
C CYS A 68 3.94 4.37 -7.86
N ASN A 69 2.81 4.20 -8.57
CA ASN A 69 2.04 5.32 -9.10
C ASN A 69 1.60 6.29 -8.00
N LEU A 70 1.09 5.79 -6.87
CA LEU A 70 0.68 6.65 -5.76
C LEU A 70 1.87 7.38 -5.12
N ARG A 71 3.00 6.69 -4.93
CA ARG A 71 4.21 7.30 -4.37
C ARG A 71 4.84 8.33 -5.29
N GLU A 72 4.90 8.06 -6.59
CA GLU A 72 5.36 9.00 -7.61
C GLU A 72 4.47 10.25 -7.70
N ASN A 73 3.18 10.11 -7.36
CA ASN A 73 2.23 11.23 -7.24
C ASN A 73 2.27 11.93 -5.86
N GLY A 74 3.23 11.60 -4.99
CA GLY A 74 3.44 12.27 -3.70
C GLY A 74 2.54 11.79 -2.55
N TYR A 75 1.84 10.67 -2.72
CA TYR A 75 1.15 10.00 -1.61
C TYR A 75 2.09 9.06 -0.86
N ILE A 76 1.81 8.81 0.42
CA ILE A 76 2.40 7.67 1.11
C ILE A 76 1.41 6.50 1.00
N ALA A 77 1.80 5.47 0.27
CA ALA A 77 1.05 4.22 0.13
C ALA A 77 1.74 3.13 0.96
N LYS A 78 1.06 2.60 1.98
CA LYS A 78 1.56 1.51 2.83
C LYS A 78 0.75 0.23 2.61
N PRO A 79 1.37 -0.87 2.16
CA PRO A 79 0.70 -2.16 2.09
C PRO A 79 0.41 -2.72 3.49
N SER A 80 -0.70 -3.44 3.61
CA SER A 80 -1.04 -4.20 4.82
C SER A 80 -0.35 -5.57 4.82
N PHE A 81 0.10 -6.03 5.99
CA PHE A 81 0.61 -7.40 6.16
C PHE A 81 -0.52 -8.44 6.23
N ASP A 82 -1.68 -8.04 6.76
CA ASP A 82 -2.82 -8.92 7.02
C ASP A 82 -3.87 -8.93 5.91
N SER A 83 -3.73 -8.05 4.90
CA SER A 83 -4.72 -7.93 3.83
C SER A 83 -4.09 -7.48 2.51
N ASP A 84 -4.84 -7.64 1.42
CA ASP A 84 -4.42 -7.28 0.06
C ASP A 84 -4.52 -5.77 -0.24
N VAL A 85 -4.91 -4.96 0.75
CA VAL A 85 -5.16 -3.52 0.59
C VAL A 85 -3.88 -2.70 0.76
N LEU A 86 -3.87 -1.54 0.10
CA LEU A 86 -2.92 -0.45 0.34
C LEU A 86 -3.63 0.64 1.15
N ARG A 87 -2.99 1.12 2.20
CA ARG A 87 -3.47 2.23 3.03
C ARG A 87 -2.81 3.52 2.57
N ILE A 88 -3.62 4.52 2.25
CA ILE A 88 -3.13 5.77 1.65
C ILE A 88 -3.24 6.91 2.66
N TYR A 89 -2.14 7.63 2.83
CA TYR A 89 -2.05 8.86 3.63
C TYR A 89 -2.12 10.07 2.71
N ARG A 90 -2.59 11.21 3.23
CA ARG A 90 -2.69 12.45 2.45
C ARG A 90 -1.30 12.96 2.05
N LYS A 91 -1.23 13.72 0.96
CA LYS A 91 0.00 14.37 0.53
C LYS A 91 0.45 15.38 1.60
N GLY A 92 1.76 15.51 1.80
CA GLY A 92 2.34 16.53 2.67
C GLY A 92 2.34 16.20 4.17
N PHE A 93 1.83 15.04 4.59
CA PHE A 93 1.87 14.61 5.99
C PHE A 93 2.95 13.56 6.23
N ARG A 94 3.60 13.63 7.41
CA ARG A 94 4.55 12.61 7.84
C ARG A 94 3.80 11.38 8.38
N PRO A 95 4.30 10.16 8.16
CA PRO A 95 3.74 8.97 8.81
C PRO A 95 3.84 9.11 10.33
N GLY A 96 2.71 8.92 11.01
CA GLY A 96 2.58 9.10 12.47
C GLY A 96 1.78 10.35 12.86
N GLU A 97 1.66 11.34 11.97
CA GLU A 97 0.91 12.58 12.23
C GLU A 97 -0.52 12.54 11.66
N ASP A 98 -0.73 11.82 10.55
CA ASP A 98 -2.05 11.71 9.90
C ASP A 98 -2.58 10.28 9.88
N ARG A 99 -3.92 10.16 9.96
CA ARG A 99 -4.61 8.90 9.78
C ARG A 99 -4.76 8.65 8.28
N THR A 100 -4.66 7.38 7.88
CA THR A 100 -5.00 6.99 6.51
C THR A 100 -6.40 7.51 6.18
N PHE A 101 -6.63 7.98 4.95
CA PHE A 101 -7.96 8.48 4.56
C PHE A 101 -8.67 7.51 3.61
N CYS A 102 -7.89 6.69 2.90
CA CYS A 102 -8.37 5.79 1.87
C CYS A 102 -7.69 4.41 2.01
N ILE A 103 -8.44 3.35 1.70
CA ILE A 103 -7.89 2.03 1.42
C ILE A 103 -8.14 1.67 -0.04
N VAL A 104 -7.09 1.20 -0.70
CA VAL A 104 -7.10 0.82 -2.12
C VAL A 104 -6.97 -0.69 -2.24
N LYS A 105 -7.82 -1.31 -3.03
CA LYS A 105 -7.75 -2.74 -3.39
C LYS A 105 -7.62 -2.88 -4.90
N ILE A 106 -6.83 -3.85 -5.36
CA ILE A 106 -6.73 -4.14 -6.80
C ILE A 106 -8.04 -4.76 -7.29
N ALA A 107 -8.63 -4.17 -8.32
CA ALA A 107 -9.80 -4.71 -8.99
C ALA A 107 -9.43 -5.95 -9.79
N LYS A 108 -10.27 -6.99 -9.70
CA LYS A 108 -10.20 -8.14 -10.62
C LYS A 108 -11.06 -7.85 -11.84
N GLU A 109 -10.79 -8.49 -12.97
CA GLU A 109 -11.61 -8.35 -14.19
C GLU A 109 -13.09 -8.63 -13.95
N LYS A 110 -13.40 -9.58 -13.07
CA LYS A 110 -14.77 -9.90 -12.64
C LYS A 110 -14.84 -9.83 -11.13
N MET A 111 -15.73 -8.96 -10.65
CA MET A 111 -16.06 -8.84 -9.23
C MET A 111 -17.57 -8.95 -9.06
N SER A 112 -17.99 -9.73 -8.08
CA SER A 112 -19.40 -9.80 -7.70
C SER A 112 -19.82 -8.52 -6.96
N ALA A 113 -21.11 -8.17 -7.04
CA ALA A 113 -21.67 -7.08 -6.24
C ALA A 113 -21.43 -7.29 -4.73
N LYS A 114 -21.44 -8.56 -4.28
CA LYS A 114 -21.14 -8.94 -2.90
C LYS A 114 -19.69 -8.60 -2.50
N GLU A 115 -18.69 -8.95 -3.32
CA GLU A 115 -17.29 -8.59 -3.04
C GLU A 115 -17.09 -7.07 -2.95
N ILE A 116 -17.76 -6.31 -3.82
CA ILE A 116 -17.72 -4.84 -3.83
C ILE A 116 -18.34 -4.29 -2.53
N GLN A 117 -19.52 -4.80 -2.16
CA GLN A 117 -20.22 -4.40 -0.93
C GLN A 117 -19.40 -4.72 0.32
N GLU A 118 -18.85 -5.93 0.43
CA GLU A 118 -18.04 -6.36 1.58
C GLU A 118 -16.81 -5.45 1.75
N PHE A 119 -16.15 -5.07 0.66
CA PHE A 119 -15.02 -4.15 0.70
C PHE A 119 -15.44 -2.73 1.12
N ALA A 120 -16.56 -2.22 0.58
CA ALA A 120 -17.09 -0.92 0.95
C ALA A 120 -17.50 -0.86 2.44
N GLU A 121 -18.11 -1.93 2.95
CA GLU A 121 -18.45 -2.06 4.38
C GLU A 121 -17.20 -2.16 5.26
N PHE A 122 -16.19 -2.92 4.83
CA PHE A 122 -14.90 -2.99 5.52
C PHE A 122 -14.22 -1.62 5.62
N ALA A 123 -14.15 -0.86 4.52
CA ALA A 123 -13.63 0.50 4.52
C ALA A 123 -14.45 1.43 5.43
N GLY A 124 -15.78 1.32 5.37
CA GLY A 124 -16.70 2.09 6.18
C GLY A 124 -16.52 1.86 7.68
N LYS A 125 -16.32 0.61 8.11
CA LYS A 125 -16.00 0.25 9.51
C LYS A 125 -14.72 0.94 10.00
N LEU A 126 -13.73 1.09 9.12
CA LEU A 126 -12.47 1.79 9.40
C LEU A 126 -12.59 3.31 9.26
N ARG A 127 -13.76 3.84 8.87
CA ARG A 127 -14.00 5.24 8.52
C ARG A 127 -13.00 5.73 7.46
N LYS A 128 -12.85 4.93 6.39
CA LYS A 128 -11.98 5.19 5.24
C LYS A 128 -12.78 5.14 3.95
N GLU A 129 -12.28 5.83 2.93
CA GLU A 129 -12.81 5.67 1.57
C GLU A 129 -12.42 4.31 0.99
N ALA A 130 -13.38 3.63 0.35
CA ALA A 130 -13.14 2.40 -0.40
C ALA A 130 -12.80 2.74 -1.85
N VAL A 131 -11.61 2.38 -2.31
CA VAL A 131 -11.18 2.61 -3.69
C VAL A 131 -10.70 1.31 -4.31
N PHE A 132 -11.16 1.03 -5.52
CA PHE A 132 -10.61 0.00 -6.38
C PHE A 132 -9.63 0.61 -7.36
N ALA A 133 -8.49 -0.05 -7.57
CA ALA A 133 -7.53 0.29 -8.61
C ALA A 133 -7.55 -0.78 -9.69
N TYR A 134 -7.92 -0.41 -10.91
CA TYR A 134 -7.84 -1.24 -12.10
C TYR A 134 -6.51 -0.97 -12.81
N VAL A 135 -5.72 -2.02 -13.03
CA VAL A 135 -4.38 -1.93 -13.64
C VAL A 135 -4.47 -2.48 -15.07
N GLY A 136 -4.53 -1.57 -16.05
CA GLY A 136 -4.49 -1.89 -17.48
C GLY A 136 -3.30 -1.19 -18.16
N LYS A 137 -3.53 -0.56 -19.31
CA LYS A 137 -2.56 0.36 -19.93
C LYS A 137 -2.25 1.55 -19.00
N ASP A 138 -3.30 2.07 -18.37
CA ASP A 138 -3.25 3.10 -17.35
C ASP A 138 -3.86 2.56 -16.05
N ILE A 139 -3.57 3.21 -14.92
CA ILE A 139 -4.17 2.88 -13.62
C ILE A 139 -5.40 3.76 -13.41
N ILE A 140 -6.56 3.13 -13.25
CA ILE A 140 -7.84 3.80 -13.02
C ILE A 140 -8.30 3.54 -11.58
N TYR A 141 -8.65 4.61 -10.86
CA TYR A 141 -9.15 4.55 -9.50
C TYR A 141 -10.65 4.78 -9.45
N ILE A 142 -11.40 3.85 -8.85
CA ILE A 142 -12.86 3.91 -8.72
C ILE A 142 -13.21 3.92 -7.24
N LYS A 143 -13.75 5.03 -6.74
CA LYS A 143 -14.28 5.13 -5.38
C LYS A 143 -15.68 4.51 -5.33
N VAL A 144 -15.91 3.67 -4.32
CA VAL A 144 -17.22 3.08 -4.05
C VAL A 144 -17.69 3.52 -2.67
N SER A 145 -18.97 3.90 -2.59
CA SER A 145 -19.60 4.31 -1.34
C SER A 145 -21.04 3.82 -1.28
N LYS A 146 -21.50 3.49 -0.07
CA LYS A 146 -22.91 3.19 0.17
C LYS A 146 -23.70 4.49 0.12
N THR A 147 -24.69 4.54 -0.76
CA THR A 147 -25.66 5.63 -0.85
C THR A 147 -26.98 5.18 -0.25
N LYS A 148 -27.63 6.06 0.51
CA LYS A 148 -29.03 5.90 0.90
C LYS A 148 -29.83 6.88 0.04
N PHE A 149 -30.85 6.39 -0.63
CA PHE A 149 -31.83 7.23 -1.28
C PHE A 149 -32.91 7.55 -0.24
N GLU A 150 -33.18 8.83 -0.06
CA GLU A 150 -34.32 9.31 0.75
C GLU A 150 -35.60 9.25 -0.07
#